data_AF-A0A1Q8Q9F1-F1
#
_entry.id   AF-A0A1Q8Q9F1-F1
#
_cell.length_a   1.000
_cell.length_b   1.000
_cell.length_c   1.000
_cell.angle_alpha   90.00
_cell.angle_beta   90.00
_cell.angle_gamma   90.00
#
_symmetry.space_group_name_H-M   'P 1'
#
loop_
_entity.id
_entity.type
_entity.pdbx_description
1 polymer ?
#
loop_
_entity_poly.entity_id
_entity_poly.type
_entity_poly.pdbx_seq_one_letter_code
_entity_poly.pdbx_strand_id
1 'polypeptide(L)'
;MKPILNIQQQLVPDLLDIMQKRYRLLQAVRIAGTAGRRTLAQSLSMTERVVRSEAEFLKERGLLDFSAAGMKLTETGMDVVRELEELMLELKGIDSMTEELKSRYNLSEAVILPGNCDESGFVKKAIGEACASRIKSHLGGKTIIAVTGGSTMAEAARTMKPDFAEGRQVLFVPARGGIGDDVRNEANTVAALMAQNTNGSHRVLYAPERISPDVRESLLQEPAIKEAVSMIQSADIVLHGVGDAIAMAKRRKTPEAELSVLEEKEAVAEAFGYYFNKEGEVVQKLSTIGLKLDDLQHAKVVIAAAGGASKGRAIRSYLNGSPKLDILVTDEAAARALLEQA
;
A
#
# COMPACT_ATOMS: atom_id res chain seq x y z
N MET A 1 28.16 11.58 -1.98
CA MET A 1 27.21 12.54 -2.60
C MET A 1 26.61 13.49 -1.57
N LYS A 2 26.16 13.04 -0.39
CA LYS A 2 25.74 13.89 0.77
C LYS A 2 26.37 15.29 0.92
N PRO A 3 27.71 15.49 0.85
CA PRO A 3 28.29 16.83 1.06
C PRO A 3 27.91 17.83 -0.03
N ILE A 4 27.90 17.41 -1.30
CA ILE A 4 27.61 18.31 -2.42
C ILE A 4 26.12 18.65 -2.48
N LEU A 5 25.26 17.71 -2.07
CA LEU A 5 23.81 17.88 -2.05
C LEU A 5 23.38 18.89 -0.99
N ASN A 6 23.96 18.82 0.21
CA ASN A 6 23.73 19.82 1.26
C ASN A 6 24.20 21.22 0.84
N ILE A 7 25.35 21.30 0.14
CA ILE A 7 25.84 22.55 -0.41
C ILE A 7 24.89 23.09 -1.49
N GLN A 8 24.37 22.22 -2.37
CA GLN A 8 23.39 22.62 -3.40
C GLN A 8 22.08 23.12 -2.79
N GLN A 9 21.58 22.50 -1.72
CA GLN A 9 20.40 22.99 -0.98
C GLN A 9 20.62 24.39 -0.41
N GLN A 10 21.83 24.70 0.06
CA GLN A 10 22.16 26.01 0.60
C GLN A 10 22.41 27.07 -0.48
N LEU A 11 23.00 26.69 -1.62
CA LEU A 11 23.43 27.63 -2.66
C LEU A 11 22.40 27.84 -3.77
N VAL A 12 21.65 26.81 -4.15
CA VAL A 12 20.74 26.81 -5.32
C VAL A 12 19.43 26.06 -5.04
N PRO A 13 18.66 26.43 -4.00
CA PRO A 13 17.41 25.75 -3.65
C PRO A 13 16.38 25.75 -4.79
N ASP A 14 16.28 26.83 -5.55
CA ASP A 14 15.35 26.96 -6.68
C ASP A 14 15.57 25.89 -7.76
N LEU A 15 16.83 25.50 -8.00
CA LEU A 15 17.18 24.45 -8.96
C LEU A 15 16.59 23.11 -8.51
N LEU A 16 16.72 22.80 -7.22
CA LEU A 16 16.22 21.55 -6.66
C LEU A 16 14.70 21.49 -6.71
N ASP A 17 14.00 22.59 -6.47
CA ASP A 17 12.54 22.67 -6.59
C ASP A 17 12.07 22.42 -8.02
N ILE A 18 12.78 23.00 -9.01
CA ILE A 18 12.50 22.76 -10.42
C ILE A 18 12.76 21.29 -10.78
N MET A 19 13.87 20.71 -10.31
CA MET A 19 14.20 19.30 -10.55
C MET A 19 13.13 18.38 -9.96
N GLN A 20 12.73 18.59 -8.69
CA GLN A 20 11.69 17.79 -8.04
C GLN A 20 10.35 17.88 -8.77
N LYS A 21 9.95 19.09 -9.19
CA LYS A 21 8.71 19.31 -9.95
C LYS A 21 8.71 18.56 -11.28
N ARG A 22 9.80 18.62 -12.03
CA ARG A 22 9.94 17.90 -13.31
C ARG A 22 10.00 16.39 -13.12
N TYR A 23 10.74 15.93 -12.12
CA TYR A 23 10.81 14.53 -11.74
C TYR A 23 9.41 13.96 -11.40
N ARG A 24 8.62 14.68 -10.59
CA ARG A 24 7.23 14.29 -10.27
C ARG A 24 6.35 14.16 -11.53
N LEU A 25 6.52 15.06 -12.50
CA LEU A 25 5.77 15.00 -13.77
C LEU A 25 6.17 13.77 -14.59
N LEU A 26 7.47 13.52 -14.75
CA LEU A 26 7.97 12.34 -15.46
C LEU A 26 7.53 11.03 -14.77
N GLN A 27 7.60 10.99 -13.44
CA GLN A 27 7.18 9.83 -12.63
C GLN A 27 5.66 9.58 -12.76
N ALA A 28 4.84 10.62 -12.74
CA ALA A 28 3.39 10.50 -12.95
C ALA A 28 3.06 9.97 -14.36
N VAL A 29 3.79 10.42 -15.40
CA VAL A 29 3.65 9.87 -16.75
C VAL A 29 4.11 8.41 -16.81
N ARG A 30 5.21 8.05 -16.14
CA ARG A 30 5.69 6.66 -16.04
C ARG A 30 4.60 5.74 -15.49
N ILE A 31 4.02 6.13 -14.36
CA ILE A 31 3.02 5.35 -13.65
C ILE A 31 1.72 5.28 -14.47
N ALA A 32 1.30 6.37 -15.11
CA ALA A 32 0.11 6.38 -15.97
C ALA A 32 0.29 5.57 -17.26
N GLY A 33 1.52 5.39 -17.73
CA GLY A 33 1.85 4.89 -19.07
C GLY A 33 1.62 5.97 -20.13
N THR A 34 0.39 6.46 -20.25
CA THR A 34 0.02 7.60 -21.10
C THR A 34 -0.93 8.51 -20.32
N ALA A 35 -0.64 9.81 -20.24
CA ALA A 35 -1.44 10.75 -19.45
C ALA A 35 -1.78 12.06 -20.16
N GLY A 36 -3.02 12.53 -19.97
CA GLY A 36 -3.43 13.87 -20.38
C GLY A 36 -3.05 14.95 -19.36
N ARG A 37 -2.89 16.19 -19.84
CA ARG A 37 -2.50 17.34 -19.00
C ARG A 37 -3.42 17.56 -17.81
N ARG A 38 -4.74 17.46 -17.99
CA ARG A 38 -5.74 17.64 -16.93
C ARG A 38 -5.59 16.61 -15.81
N THR A 39 -5.42 15.35 -16.18
CA THR A 39 -5.20 14.25 -15.22
C THR A 39 -3.93 14.47 -14.41
N LEU A 40 -2.82 14.85 -15.07
CA LEU A 40 -1.57 15.16 -14.38
C LEU A 40 -1.71 16.37 -13.45
N ALA A 41 -2.34 17.45 -13.90
CA ALA A 41 -2.56 18.67 -13.11
C ALA A 41 -3.31 18.36 -11.80
N GLN A 42 -4.42 17.64 -11.91
CA GLN A 42 -5.21 17.22 -10.75
C GLN A 42 -4.39 16.35 -9.80
N SER A 43 -3.62 15.40 -10.34
CA SER A 43 -2.90 14.42 -9.54
C SER A 43 -1.63 14.93 -8.86
N LEU A 44 -1.03 15.99 -9.41
CA LEU A 44 0.21 16.60 -8.93
C LEU A 44 -0.07 17.87 -8.10
N SER A 45 -1.35 18.21 -7.90
CA SER A 45 -1.78 19.46 -7.27
C SER A 45 -1.17 20.69 -7.95
N MET A 46 -1.07 20.65 -9.28
CA MET A 46 -0.52 21.73 -10.11
C MET A 46 -1.60 22.31 -11.03
N THR A 47 -1.42 23.55 -11.47
CA THR A 47 -2.31 24.11 -12.51
C THR A 47 -1.98 23.51 -13.87
N GLU A 48 -2.99 23.38 -14.75
CA GLU A 48 -2.77 22.92 -16.12
C GLU A 48 -1.75 23.78 -16.89
N ARG A 49 -1.66 25.08 -16.55
CA ARG A 49 -0.67 26.00 -17.13
C ARG A 49 0.76 25.57 -16.80
N VAL A 50 1.01 25.22 -15.54
CA VAL A 50 2.33 24.76 -15.06
C VAL A 50 2.66 23.39 -15.67
N VAL A 51 1.71 22.45 -15.66
CA VAL A 51 1.93 21.13 -16.29
C VAL A 51 2.24 21.28 -17.77
N ARG A 52 1.53 22.16 -18.49
CA ARG A 52 1.82 22.43 -19.91
C ARG A 52 3.24 22.95 -20.10
N SER A 53 3.65 24.00 -19.38
CA SER A 53 4.98 24.59 -19.55
C SER A 53 6.11 23.61 -19.23
N GLU A 54 5.98 22.83 -18.16
CA GLU A 54 7.00 21.84 -17.81
C GLU A 54 7.01 20.65 -18.77
N ALA A 55 5.84 20.18 -19.23
CA ALA A 55 5.77 19.09 -20.21
C ALA A 55 6.31 19.50 -21.58
N GLU A 56 6.06 20.73 -22.04
CA GLU A 56 6.63 21.28 -23.26
C GLU A 56 8.16 21.32 -23.18
N PHE A 57 8.71 21.82 -22.06
CA PHE A 57 10.15 21.80 -21.83
C PHE A 57 10.74 20.38 -21.87
N LEU A 58 10.08 19.42 -21.21
CA LEU A 58 10.54 18.02 -21.18
C LEU A 58 10.46 17.35 -22.55
N LYS A 59 9.46 17.71 -23.37
CA LYS A 59 9.36 17.28 -24.77
C LYS A 59 10.47 17.84 -25.63
N GLU A 60 10.78 19.12 -25.51
CA GLU A 60 11.90 19.76 -26.23
C GLU A 60 13.26 19.11 -25.90
N ARG A 61 13.38 18.54 -24.70
CA ARG A 61 14.55 17.75 -24.26
C ARG A 61 14.49 16.27 -24.64
N GLY A 62 13.46 15.84 -25.37
CA GLY A 62 13.29 14.47 -25.81
C GLY A 62 12.96 13.47 -24.71
N LEU A 63 12.50 13.93 -23.53
CA LEU A 63 12.15 13.07 -22.38
C LEU A 63 10.67 12.63 -22.42
N LEU A 64 9.83 13.41 -23.10
CA LEU A 64 8.42 13.11 -23.33
C LEU A 64 8.10 13.16 -24.82
N ASP A 65 7.14 12.32 -25.21
CA ASP A 65 6.49 12.41 -26.52
C ASP A 65 4.98 12.62 -26.35
N PHE A 66 4.38 13.35 -27.30
CA PHE A 66 2.97 13.75 -27.27
C PHE A 66 2.22 13.06 -28.41
N SER A 67 1.08 12.47 -28.06
CA SER A 67 0.13 11.87 -29.00
C SER A 67 -1.29 12.38 -28.74
N ALA A 68 -2.24 12.05 -29.61
CA ALA A 68 -3.65 12.32 -29.38
C ALA A 68 -4.18 11.65 -28.09
N ALA A 69 -3.57 10.54 -27.67
CA ALA A 69 -3.93 9.83 -26.43
C ALA A 69 -3.34 10.48 -25.17
N GLY A 70 -2.37 11.39 -25.31
CA GLY A 70 -1.69 12.04 -24.19
C GLY A 70 -0.17 11.98 -24.31
N MET A 71 0.50 12.20 -23.18
CA MET A 71 1.96 12.26 -23.05
C MET A 71 2.49 10.92 -22.55
N LYS A 72 3.63 10.48 -23.10
CA LYS A 72 4.33 9.25 -22.72
C LYS A 72 5.83 9.52 -22.56
N LEU A 73 6.51 8.76 -21.71
CA LEU A 73 7.97 8.79 -21.62
C LEU A 73 8.62 8.17 -22.85
N THR A 74 9.68 8.81 -23.34
CA THR A 74 10.64 8.21 -24.27
C THR A 74 11.56 7.24 -23.53
N GLU A 75 12.37 6.47 -24.25
CA GLU A 75 13.40 5.60 -23.62
C GLU A 75 14.38 6.44 -22.78
N THR A 76 14.90 7.54 -23.34
CA THR A 76 15.74 8.48 -22.61
C THR A 76 15.04 9.07 -21.37
N GLY A 77 13.74 9.37 -21.49
CA GLY A 77 12.94 9.82 -20.35
C GLY A 77 12.83 8.77 -19.25
N MET A 78 12.71 7.49 -19.60
CA MET A 78 12.69 6.40 -18.62
C MET A 78 14.04 6.26 -17.91
N ASP A 79 15.15 6.37 -18.64
CA ASP A 79 16.50 6.26 -18.06
C ASP A 79 16.77 7.43 -17.10
N VAL A 80 16.43 8.66 -17.50
CA VAL A 80 16.54 9.84 -16.62
C VAL A 80 15.72 9.67 -15.34
N VAL A 81 14.51 9.12 -15.43
CA VAL A 81 13.69 8.86 -14.23
C VAL A 81 14.36 7.83 -13.31
N ARG A 82 14.96 6.77 -13.86
CA ARG A 82 15.66 5.75 -13.07
C ARG A 82 16.90 6.33 -12.39
N GLU A 83 17.72 7.07 -13.12
CA GLU A 83 18.94 7.69 -12.58
C GLU A 83 18.64 8.75 -11.52
N LEU A 84 17.55 9.51 -11.69
CA LEU A 84 17.15 10.51 -10.71
C LEU A 84 16.45 9.91 -9.48
N GLU A 85 16.00 8.66 -9.52
CA GLU A 85 15.25 8.06 -8.42
C GLU A 85 16.08 8.04 -7.13
N GLU A 86 17.32 7.54 -7.18
CA GLU A 86 18.23 7.49 -6.02
C GLU A 86 18.57 8.89 -5.50
N LEU A 87 18.88 9.84 -6.40
CA LEU A 87 19.19 11.22 -6.02
C LEU A 87 18.01 11.91 -5.33
N MET A 88 16.78 11.68 -5.81
CA MET A 88 15.57 12.29 -5.25
C MET A 88 15.21 11.71 -3.89
N LEU A 89 15.50 10.42 -3.66
CA LEU A 89 15.35 9.78 -2.35
C LEU A 89 16.35 10.37 -1.34
N GLU A 90 17.62 10.52 -1.73
CA GLU A 90 18.65 11.13 -0.88
C GLU A 90 18.31 12.59 -0.55
N LEU A 91 17.87 13.38 -1.54
CA LEU A 91 17.46 14.78 -1.37
C LEU A 91 16.35 14.98 -0.35
N LYS A 92 15.39 14.05 -0.30
CA LYS A 92 14.23 14.12 0.60
C LYS A 92 14.51 13.53 1.98
N GLY A 93 15.71 12.98 2.20
CA GLY A 93 16.05 12.24 3.40
C GLY A 93 15.31 10.93 3.53
N ILE A 94 14.77 10.38 2.43
CA ILE A 94 13.99 9.14 2.46
C ILE A 94 14.87 7.95 2.88
N ASP A 95 16.13 7.91 2.46
CA ASP A 95 17.06 6.87 2.89
C ASP A 95 17.26 6.89 4.41
N SER A 96 17.36 8.08 4.99
CA SER A 96 17.50 8.25 6.44
C SER A 96 16.24 7.78 7.17
N MET A 97 15.05 8.20 6.69
CA MET A 97 13.78 7.76 7.26
C MET A 97 13.59 6.25 7.14
N THR A 98 14.05 5.66 6.03
CA THR A 98 13.98 4.21 5.79
C THR A 98 14.77 3.43 6.82
N GLU A 99 16.04 3.79 7.04
CA GLU A 99 16.88 3.13 8.04
C GLU A 99 16.37 3.36 9.48
N GLU A 100 15.86 4.56 9.77
CA GLU A 100 15.26 4.86 11.07
C GLU A 100 14.00 4.02 11.33
N LEU A 101 13.08 3.91 10.37
CA LEU A 101 11.88 3.09 10.50
C LEU A 101 12.23 1.60 10.64
N LYS A 102 13.19 1.10 9.86
CA LYS A 102 13.68 -0.28 9.97
C LYS A 102 14.22 -0.56 11.38
N SER A 103 15.11 0.30 11.87
CA SER A 103 15.71 0.12 13.19
C SER A 103 14.69 0.28 14.32
N ARG A 104 13.77 1.24 14.22
CA ARG A 104 12.80 1.56 15.28
C ARG A 104 11.74 0.47 15.45
N TYR A 105 11.29 -0.12 14.34
CA TYR A 105 10.21 -1.10 14.33
C TYR A 105 10.66 -2.52 13.97
N ASN A 106 11.98 -2.76 13.95
CA ASN A 106 12.61 -4.05 13.64
C ASN A 106 12.12 -4.67 12.32
N LEU A 107 11.99 -3.83 11.28
CA LEU A 107 11.54 -4.27 9.96
C LEU A 107 12.73 -4.82 9.16
N SER A 108 12.50 -5.89 8.41
CA SER A 108 13.47 -6.36 7.42
C SER A 108 13.63 -5.35 6.28
N GLU A 109 12.54 -4.67 5.92
CA GLU A 109 12.52 -3.64 4.89
C GLU A 109 11.48 -2.55 5.20
N ALA A 110 11.81 -1.30 4.90
CA ALA A 110 10.85 -0.21 4.80
C ALA A 110 10.97 0.41 3.40
N VAL A 111 9.86 0.53 2.70
CA VAL A 111 9.78 1.11 1.35
C VAL A 111 8.96 2.38 1.44
N ILE A 112 9.62 3.54 1.35
CA ILE A 112 8.99 4.85 1.43
C ILE A 112 8.91 5.46 0.03
N LEU A 113 7.70 5.67 -0.45
CA LEU A 113 7.44 6.28 -1.75
C LEU A 113 7.35 7.81 -1.59
N PRO A 114 8.02 8.62 -2.43
CA PRO A 114 7.90 10.08 -2.36
C PRO A 114 6.45 10.57 -2.53
N GLY A 115 6.01 11.50 -1.69
CA GLY A 115 4.68 12.13 -1.78
C GLY A 115 3.69 11.74 -0.67
N ASN A 116 2.41 12.00 -0.93
CA ASN A 116 1.30 11.82 0.03
C ASN A 116 0.10 11.13 -0.66
N CYS A 117 -0.29 9.94 -0.20
CA CYS A 117 -1.47 9.23 -0.73
C CYS A 117 -2.80 9.93 -0.46
N ASP A 118 -2.87 10.82 0.53
CA ASP A 118 -4.09 11.59 0.80
C ASP A 118 -4.36 12.62 -0.30
N GLU A 119 -3.30 13.09 -0.98
CA GLU A 119 -3.38 14.12 -2.01
C GLU A 119 -3.32 13.55 -3.43
N SER A 120 -2.63 12.42 -3.64
CA SER A 120 -2.36 11.91 -4.98
C SER A 120 -2.60 10.41 -5.13
N GLY A 121 -3.51 10.07 -6.06
CA GLY A 121 -3.74 8.68 -6.48
C GLY A 121 -2.51 8.02 -7.12
N PHE A 122 -1.56 8.78 -7.67
CA PHE A 122 -0.33 8.23 -8.23
C PHE A 122 0.58 7.63 -7.15
N VAL A 123 0.66 8.27 -5.98
CA VAL A 123 1.44 7.74 -4.84
C VAL A 123 0.83 6.42 -4.38
N LYS A 124 -0.50 6.32 -4.32
CA LYS A 124 -1.20 5.08 -3.99
C LYS A 124 -0.92 3.96 -5.00
N LYS A 125 -0.90 4.29 -6.29
CA LYS A 125 -0.52 3.33 -7.33
C LYS A 125 0.96 2.90 -7.21
N ALA A 126 1.87 3.82 -6.90
CA ALA A 126 3.27 3.50 -6.63
C ALA A 126 3.44 2.58 -5.41
N ILE A 127 2.66 2.78 -4.33
CA ILE A 127 2.59 1.83 -3.22
C ILE A 127 2.15 0.44 -3.72
N GLY A 128 1.13 0.38 -4.57
CA GLY A 128 0.66 -0.86 -5.19
C GLY A 128 1.76 -1.58 -5.99
N GLU A 129 2.48 -0.84 -6.84
CA GLU A 129 3.61 -1.36 -7.63
C GLU A 129 4.74 -1.89 -6.73
N ALA A 130 5.07 -1.15 -5.67
CA ALA A 130 6.06 -1.57 -4.68
C ALA A 130 5.64 -2.86 -3.96
N CYS A 131 4.36 -2.99 -3.56
CA CYS A 131 3.83 -4.22 -2.97
C CYS A 131 3.97 -5.41 -3.94
N ALA A 132 3.54 -5.25 -5.19
CA ALA A 132 3.64 -6.31 -6.18
C ALA A 132 5.09 -6.73 -6.40
N SER A 133 6.03 -5.78 -6.47
CA SER A 133 7.46 -6.06 -6.60
C SER A 133 8.00 -6.88 -5.42
N ARG A 134 7.63 -6.56 -4.17
CA ARG A 134 8.09 -7.30 -2.98
C ARG A 134 7.47 -8.68 -2.86
N ILE A 135 6.19 -8.82 -3.19
CA ILE A 135 5.58 -10.15 -3.25
C ILE A 135 6.33 -11.01 -4.29
N LYS A 136 6.63 -10.43 -5.46
CA LYS A 136 7.36 -11.12 -6.53
C LYS A 136 8.75 -11.61 -6.08
N SER A 137 9.50 -10.80 -5.32
CA SER A 137 10.83 -11.19 -4.83
C SER A 137 10.82 -12.30 -3.78
N HIS A 138 9.66 -12.57 -3.17
CA HIS A 138 9.50 -13.62 -2.15
C HIS A 138 8.76 -14.87 -2.65
N LEU A 139 8.46 -14.96 -3.96
CA LEU A 139 7.81 -16.15 -4.53
C LEU A 139 8.74 -17.37 -4.47
N GLY A 140 8.25 -18.45 -3.88
CA GLY A 140 8.83 -19.79 -3.96
C GLY A 140 8.19 -20.62 -5.07
N GLY A 141 8.49 -21.94 -5.10
CA GLY A 141 7.94 -22.85 -6.12
C GLY A 141 6.41 -22.94 -6.08
N LYS A 142 5.83 -23.16 -4.89
CA LYS A 142 4.40 -23.01 -4.60
C LYS A 142 4.25 -21.97 -3.51
N THR A 143 3.44 -20.94 -3.76
CA THR A 143 3.27 -19.81 -2.82
C THR A 143 1.79 -19.49 -2.65
N ILE A 144 1.33 -19.45 -1.40
CA ILE A 144 0.01 -18.96 -1.02
C ILE A 144 0.15 -17.51 -0.54
N ILE A 145 -0.63 -16.60 -1.14
CA ILE A 145 -0.62 -15.18 -0.83
C ILE A 145 -1.99 -14.80 -0.27
N ALA A 146 -2.05 -14.48 1.02
CA ALA A 146 -3.25 -13.93 1.65
C ALA A 146 -3.28 -12.41 1.49
N VAL A 147 -4.42 -11.86 1.04
CA VAL A 147 -4.57 -10.42 0.81
C VAL A 147 -5.83 -9.86 1.47
N THR A 148 -5.72 -8.71 2.14
CA THR A 148 -6.92 -8.01 2.65
C THR A 148 -7.64 -7.23 1.56
N GLY A 149 -8.82 -6.70 1.87
CA GLY A 149 -9.46 -5.69 1.02
C GLY A 149 -8.83 -4.30 1.16
N GLY A 150 -9.40 -3.33 0.45
CA GLY A 150 -9.06 -1.91 0.52
C GLY A 150 -8.42 -1.35 -0.75
N SER A 151 -8.52 -0.03 -0.91
CA SER A 151 -8.07 0.65 -2.14
C SER A 151 -6.58 0.43 -2.45
N THR A 152 -5.70 0.39 -1.44
CA THR A 152 -4.27 0.11 -1.64
C THR A 152 -4.02 -1.31 -2.17
N MET A 153 -4.72 -2.31 -1.63
CA MET A 153 -4.58 -3.70 -2.07
C MET A 153 -5.13 -3.89 -3.50
N ALA A 154 -6.22 -3.19 -3.82
CA ALA A 154 -6.76 -3.15 -5.17
C ALA A 154 -5.79 -2.51 -6.16
N GLU A 155 -5.06 -1.45 -5.78
CA GLU A 155 -3.98 -0.90 -6.62
C GLU A 155 -2.84 -1.92 -6.82
N ALA A 156 -2.41 -2.62 -5.77
CA ALA A 156 -1.42 -3.69 -5.91
C ALA A 156 -1.88 -4.73 -6.93
N ALA A 157 -3.13 -5.20 -6.84
CA ALA A 157 -3.71 -6.14 -7.80
C ALA A 157 -3.71 -5.61 -9.24
N ARG A 158 -4.07 -4.33 -9.46
CA ARG A 158 -4.10 -3.70 -10.80
C ARG A 158 -2.71 -3.56 -11.43
N THR A 159 -1.67 -3.49 -10.63
CA THR A 159 -0.29 -3.31 -11.12
C THR A 159 0.40 -4.62 -11.48
N MET A 160 -0.14 -5.75 -11.02
CA MET A 160 0.36 -7.08 -11.35
C MET A 160 0.18 -7.39 -12.85
N LYS A 161 1.06 -8.22 -13.38
CA LYS A 161 1.15 -8.54 -14.82
C LYS A 161 1.30 -10.06 -15.04
N PRO A 162 1.02 -10.57 -16.26
CA PRO A 162 1.06 -12.01 -16.54
C PRO A 162 2.41 -12.69 -16.29
N ASP A 163 3.52 -11.94 -16.34
CA ASP A 163 4.88 -12.41 -16.09
C ASP A 163 5.26 -12.38 -14.59
N PHE A 164 4.32 -12.08 -13.70
CA PHE A 164 4.55 -11.96 -12.26
C PHE A 164 5.09 -13.26 -11.64
N ALA A 165 4.49 -14.40 -11.98
CA ALA A 165 4.80 -15.67 -11.35
C ALA A 165 6.10 -16.32 -11.87
N GLU A 166 6.63 -15.90 -13.03
CA GLU A 166 7.86 -16.45 -13.63
C GLU A 166 7.89 -17.99 -13.69
N GLY A 167 6.74 -18.62 -13.98
CA GLY A 167 6.57 -20.08 -14.03
C GLY A 167 6.33 -20.77 -12.67
N ARG A 168 6.26 -20.01 -11.57
CA ARG A 168 5.92 -20.52 -10.23
C ARG A 168 4.41 -20.70 -10.05
N GLN A 169 4.01 -21.56 -9.12
CA GLN A 169 2.59 -21.74 -8.77
C GLN A 169 2.19 -20.75 -7.68
N VAL A 170 1.26 -19.85 -8.01
CA VAL A 170 0.79 -18.81 -7.09
C VAL A 170 -0.71 -18.97 -6.85
N LEU A 171 -1.09 -19.07 -5.57
CA LEU A 171 -2.46 -19.10 -5.12
C LEU A 171 -2.77 -17.84 -4.29
N PHE A 172 -3.74 -17.05 -4.74
CA PHE A 172 -4.24 -15.90 -4.01
C PHE A 172 -5.47 -16.26 -3.18
N VAL A 173 -5.47 -15.89 -1.89
CA VAL A 173 -6.59 -16.12 -0.98
C VAL A 173 -6.95 -14.83 -0.24
N PRO A 174 -8.23 -14.60 0.09
CA PRO A 174 -8.65 -13.44 0.87
C PRO A 174 -8.23 -13.62 2.34
N ALA A 175 -7.63 -12.62 2.96
CA ALA A 175 -7.26 -12.70 4.38
C ALA A 175 -8.47 -12.61 5.33
N ARG A 176 -9.67 -12.29 4.82
CA ARG A 176 -10.90 -12.11 5.62
C ARG A 176 -12.15 -12.26 4.74
N GLY A 177 -13.29 -12.51 5.38
CA GLY A 177 -14.60 -12.58 4.72
C GLY A 177 -15.04 -11.27 4.06
N GLY A 178 -16.20 -11.30 3.40
CA GLY A 178 -16.75 -10.15 2.67
C GLY A 178 -17.18 -8.99 3.58
N ILE A 179 -16.95 -7.75 3.14
CA ILE A 179 -17.17 -6.51 3.92
C ILE A 179 -17.71 -5.39 3.04
N GLY A 180 -18.81 -4.78 3.50
CA GLY A 180 -19.25 -3.46 3.04
C GLY A 180 -19.88 -3.48 1.64
N ASP A 181 -20.09 -2.26 1.11
CA ASP A 181 -20.90 -2.06 -0.10
C ASP A 181 -20.04 -1.88 -1.39
N ASP A 182 -18.72 -1.63 -1.29
CA ASP A 182 -17.82 -1.50 -2.46
C ASP A 182 -17.10 -2.81 -2.77
N VAL A 183 -17.77 -3.63 -3.58
CA VAL A 183 -17.30 -4.94 -4.07
C VAL A 183 -15.89 -4.89 -4.65
N ARG A 184 -15.49 -3.77 -5.27
CA ARG A 184 -14.16 -3.63 -5.92
C ARG A 184 -13.00 -3.66 -4.92
N ASN A 185 -13.27 -3.28 -3.68
CA ASN A 185 -12.27 -3.22 -2.61
C ASN A 185 -12.40 -4.41 -1.64
N GLU A 186 -13.29 -5.36 -1.90
CA GLU A 186 -13.45 -6.56 -1.07
C GLU A 186 -12.25 -7.51 -1.24
N ALA A 187 -11.87 -8.21 -0.16
CA ALA A 187 -10.73 -9.12 -0.17
C ALA A 187 -10.86 -10.24 -1.23
N ASN A 188 -12.07 -10.79 -1.41
CA ASN A 188 -12.36 -11.80 -2.43
C ASN A 188 -12.07 -11.25 -3.85
N THR A 189 -12.59 -10.06 -4.15
CA THR A 189 -12.40 -9.40 -5.44
C THR A 189 -10.94 -9.05 -5.69
N VAL A 190 -10.22 -8.57 -4.67
CA VAL A 190 -8.78 -8.28 -4.78
C VAL A 190 -7.99 -9.55 -5.06
N ALA A 191 -8.23 -10.64 -4.33
CA ALA A 191 -7.56 -11.93 -4.56
C ALA A 191 -7.84 -12.48 -5.97
N ALA A 192 -9.09 -12.40 -6.42
CA ALA A 192 -9.48 -12.82 -7.77
C ALA A 192 -8.80 -11.96 -8.86
N LEU A 193 -8.73 -10.64 -8.66
CA LEU A 193 -8.06 -9.72 -9.59
C LEU A 193 -6.55 -9.97 -9.66
N MET A 194 -5.90 -10.25 -8.52
CA MET A 194 -4.49 -10.63 -8.50
C MET A 194 -4.25 -11.91 -9.30
N ALA A 195 -5.07 -12.95 -9.09
CA ALA A 195 -4.97 -14.18 -9.86
C ALA A 195 -5.19 -13.96 -11.36
N GLN A 196 -6.22 -13.19 -11.74
CA GLN A 196 -6.50 -12.85 -13.13
C GLN A 196 -5.33 -12.14 -13.80
N ASN A 197 -4.74 -11.15 -13.14
CA ASN A 197 -3.66 -10.35 -13.73
C ASN A 197 -2.33 -11.10 -13.81
N THR A 198 -2.14 -12.17 -13.02
CA THR A 198 -0.88 -12.93 -12.93
C THR A 198 -0.95 -14.31 -13.59
N ASN A 199 -2.08 -14.66 -14.22
CA ASN A 199 -2.39 -16.04 -14.63
C ASN A 199 -2.26 -17.06 -13.47
N GLY A 200 -2.50 -16.61 -12.24
CA GLY A 200 -2.49 -17.41 -11.03
C GLY A 200 -3.84 -18.06 -10.74
N SER A 201 -3.90 -18.78 -9.62
CA SER A 201 -5.16 -19.32 -9.08
C SER A 201 -5.65 -18.48 -7.92
N HIS A 202 -6.95 -18.51 -7.65
CA HIS A 202 -7.50 -17.96 -6.40
C HIS A 202 -8.48 -18.93 -5.73
N ARG A 203 -8.72 -18.69 -4.44
CA ARG A 203 -9.85 -19.26 -3.68
C ARG A 203 -10.65 -18.14 -3.04
N VAL A 204 -11.94 -18.37 -2.88
CA VAL A 204 -12.90 -17.41 -2.32
C VAL A 204 -13.30 -17.88 -0.93
N LEU A 205 -13.46 -16.93 0.00
CA LEU A 205 -14.05 -17.20 1.30
C LEU A 205 -15.51 -16.77 1.28
N TYR A 206 -16.42 -17.75 1.15
CA TYR A 206 -17.87 -17.54 1.14
C TYR A 206 -18.44 -17.35 2.55
N ALA A 207 -17.91 -16.37 3.27
CA ALA A 207 -18.37 -16.02 4.60
C ALA A 207 -18.38 -14.49 4.79
N PRO A 208 -19.37 -13.94 5.53
CA PRO A 208 -19.29 -12.56 5.99
C PRO A 208 -18.10 -12.35 6.92
N GLU A 209 -17.54 -11.14 6.97
CA GLU A 209 -16.48 -10.82 7.95
C GLU A 209 -17.03 -10.88 9.39
N ARG A 210 -18.24 -10.37 9.63
CA ARG A 210 -18.85 -10.33 10.97
C ARG A 210 -19.99 -11.33 11.06
N ILE A 211 -19.88 -12.24 12.03
CA ILE A 211 -20.85 -13.32 12.26
C ILE A 211 -21.06 -13.45 13.76
N SER A 212 -22.28 -13.81 14.18
CA SER A 212 -22.51 -14.15 15.59
C SER A 212 -21.65 -15.38 15.98
N PRO A 213 -21.20 -15.48 17.24
CA PRO A 213 -20.42 -16.62 17.71
C PRO A 213 -21.07 -17.97 17.38
N ASP A 214 -22.39 -18.08 17.53
CA ASP A 214 -23.13 -19.32 17.31
C ASP A 214 -23.13 -19.77 15.85
N VAL A 215 -23.23 -18.83 14.90
CA VAL A 215 -23.22 -19.13 13.46
C VAL A 215 -21.79 -19.39 12.97
N ARG A 216 -20.80 -18.74 13.60
CA ARG A 216 -19.38 -18.90 13.23
C ARG A 216 -18.92 -20.35 13.36
N GLU A 217 -19.27 -21.04 14.45
CA GLU A 217 -18.82 -22.43 14.65
C GLU A 217 -19.42 -23.36 13.58
N SER A 218 -20.73 -23.23 13.31
CA SER A 218 -21.40 -24.00 12.27
C SER A 218 -20.78 -23.78 10.89
N LEU A 219 -20.48 -22.53 10.51
CA LEU A 219 -19.84 -22.24 9.23
C LEU A 219 -18.42 -22.80 9.11
N LEU A 220 -17.66 -22.87 10.21
CA LEU A 220 -16.33 -23.47 10.21
C LEU A 220 -16.35 -24.99 10.03
N GLN A 221 -17.50 -25.65 10.23
CA GLN A 221 -17.68 -27.08 9.95
C GLN A 221 -17.95 -27.36 8.46
N GLU A 222 -18.37 -26.35 7.69
CA GLU A 222 -18.59 -26.52 6.24
C GLU A 222 -17.26 -26.76 5.51
N PRO A 223 -17.11 -27.88 4.76
CA PRO A 223 -15.82 -28.26 4.17
C PRO A 223 -15.17 -27.17 3.32
N ALA A 224 -15.95 -26.46 2.50
CA ALA A 224 -15.44 -25.41 1.63
C ALA A 224 -14.89 -24.20 2.41
N ILE A 225 -15.56 -23.82 3.52
CA ILE A 225 -15.11 -22.72 4.39
C ILE A 225 -13.87 -23.15 5.16
N LYS A 226 -13.88 -24.38 5.71
CA LYS A 226 -12.75 -24.94 6.44
C LYS A 226 -11.49 -25.03 5.57
N GLU A 227 -11.63 -25.49 4.32
CA GLU A 227 -10.53 -25.54 3.35
C GLU A 227 -9.98 -24.13 3.07
N ALA A 228 -10.85 -23.16 2.78
CA ALA A 228 -10.45 -21.79 2.52
C ALA A 228 -9.72 -21.17 3.72
N VAL A 229 -10.26 -21.33 4.93
CA VAL A 229 -9.63 -20.85 6.18
C VAL A 229 -8.27 -21.52 6.40
N SER A 230 -8.16 -22.83 6.18
CA SER A 230 -6.88 -23.52 6.30
C SER A 230 -5.83 -22.96 5.35
N MET A 231 -6.20 -22.67 4.10
CA MET A 231 -5.27 -22.05 3.13
C MET A 231 -4.85 -20.65 3.58
N ILE A 232 -5.79 -19.84 4.07
CA ILE A 232 -5.53 -18.49 4.58
C ILE A 232 -4.53 -18.51 5.73
N GLN A 233 -4.72 -19.43 6.70
CA GLN A 233 -3.84 -19.56 7.86
C GLN A 233 -2.46 -20.13 7.50
N SER A 234 -2.36 -20.87 6.40
CA SER A 234 -1.09 -21.40 5.87
C SER A 234 -0.40 -20.48 4.86
N ALA A 235 -0.83 -19.22 4.73
CA ALA A 235 -0.30 -18.31 3.72
C ALA A 235 1.21 -18.08 3.91
N ASP A 236 1.99 -18.21 2.82
CA ASP A 236 3.42 -17.91 2.80
C ASP A 236 3.68 -16.41 2.89
N ILE A 237 2.86 -15.62 2.19
CA ILE A 237 2.95 -14.16 2.14
C ILE A 237 1.60 -13.57 2.55
N VAL A 238 1.62 -12.62 3.49
CA VAL A 238 0.44 -11.84 3.87
C VAL A 238 0.63 -10.41 3.39
N LEU A 239 -0.28 -9.91 2.55
CA LEU A 239 -0.36 -8.50 2.17
C LEU A 239 -1.60 -7.87 2.82
N HIS A 240 -1.40 -6.83 3.63
CA HIS A 240 -2.53 -6.17 4.27
C HIS A 240 -2.39 -4.66 4.36
N GLY A 241 -3.53 -3.98 4.50
CA GLY A 241 -3.58 -2.56 4.85
C GLY A 241 -3.69 -2.33 6.35
N VAL A 242 -3.39 -1.10 6.76
CA VAL A 242 -3.73 -0.53 8.07
C VAL A 242 -4.80 0.55 7.90
N GLY A 243 -5.88 0.44 8.68
CA GLY A 243 -7.01 1.37 8.66
C GLY A 243 -7.06 2.25 9.91
N ASP A 244 -7.70 3.41 9.78
CA ASP A 244 -8.16 4.18 10.94
C ASP A 244 -9.31 3.42 11.62
N ALA A 245 -9.24 3.30 12.95
CA ALA A 245 -10.20 2.50 13.73
C ALA A 245 -11.65 2.96 13.51
N ILE A 246 -11.92 4.25 13.67
CA ILE A 246 -13.29 4.78 13.64
C ILE A 246 -13.85 4.77 12.23
N ALA A 247 -13.05 5.15 11.24
CA ALA A 247 -13.44 5.06 9.82
C ALA A 247 -13.76 3.61 9.44
N MET A 248 -12.99 2.64 9.94
CA MET A 248 -13.22 1.22 9.68
C MET A 248 -14.49 0.69 10.36
N ALA A 249 -14.72 1.03 11.62
CA ALA A 249 -15.93 0.63 12.32
C ALA A 249 -17.20 1.20 11.66
N LYS A 250 -17.17 2.48 11.23
CA LYS A 250 -18.26 3.09 10.46
C LYS A 250 -18.50 2.36 9.13
N ARG A 251 -17.44 2.01 8.41
CA ARG A 251 -17.55 1.24 7.15
C ARG A 251 -18.20 -0.13 7.34
N ARG A 252 -18.03 -0.74 8.52
CA ARG A 252 -18.66 -2.01 8.91
C ARG A 252 -20.09 -1.87 9.41
N LYS A 253 -20.64 -0.65 9.45
CA LYS A 253 -21.95 -0.35 10.05
C LYS A 253 -22.00 -0.87 11.50
N THR A 254 -20.88 -0.72 12.22
CA THR A 254 -20.77 -1.10 13.64
C THR A 254 -21.82 -0.34 14.46
N PRO A 255 -22.56 -1.01 15.38
CA PRO A 255 -23.55 -0.34 16.21
C PRO A 255 -22.95 0.80 17.04
N GLU A 256 -23.74 1.85 17.29
CA GLU A 256 -23.27 3.06 18.00
C GLU A 256 -22.67 2.73 19.37
N ALA A 257 -23.28 1.82 20.13
CA ALA A 257 -22.76 1.38 21.42
C ALA A 257 -21.34 0.76 21.32
N GLU A 258 -21.05 0.01 20.25
CA GLU A 258 -19.72 -0.55 20.02
C GLU A 258 -18.74 0.51 19.51
N LEU A 259 -19.21 1.50 18.74
CA LEU A 259 -18.41 2.65 18.33
C LEU A 259 -17.96 3.47 19.55
N SER A 260 -18.88 3.77 20.48
CA SER A 260 -18.56 4.51 21.70
C SER A 260 -17.50 3.80 22.55
N VAL A 261 -17.53 2.46 22.62
CA VAL A 261 -16.50 1.68 23.32
C VAL A 261 -15.13 1.80 22.63
N LEU A 262 -15.09 1.85 21.29
CA LEU A 262 -13.83 2.05 20.56
C LEU A 262 -13.26 3.46 20.81
N GLU A 263 -14.13 4.47 20.88
CA GLU A 263 -13.73 5.84 21.18
C GLU A 263 -13.24 6.00 22.63
N GLU A 264 -13.97 5.41 23.60
CA GLU A 264 -13.59 5.41 25.02
C GLU A 264 -12.23 4.73 25.25
N LYS A 265 -11.96 3.64 24.54
CA LYS A 265 -10.68 2.93 24.59
C LYS A 265 -9.59 3.55 23.71
N GLU A 266 -9.82 4.73 23.16
CA GLU A 266 -8.89 5.47 22.30
C GLU A 266 -8.34 4.62 21.14
N ALA A 267 -9.19 3.81 20.51
CA ALA A 267 -8.79 3.01 19.35
C ALA A 267 -8.41 3.92 18.18
N VAL A 268 -7.21 3.75 17.63
CA VAL A 268 -6.68 4.55 16.52
C VAL A 268 -6.40 3.74 15.26
N ALA A 269 -6.13 2.44 15.38
CA ALA A 269 -5.83 1.58 14.25
C ALA A 269 -6.75 0.36 14.17
N GLU A 270 -6.96 -0.15 12.96
CA GLU A 270 -7.54 -1.46 12.73
C GLU A 270 -6.74 -2.27 11.69
N ALA A 271 -6.47 -3.53 12.04
CA ALA A 271 -5.97 -4.54 11.13
C ALA A 271 -6.57 -5.91 11.51
N PHE A 272 -7.00 -6.70 10.51
CA PHE A 272 -7.55 -8.05 10.69
C PHE A 272 -8.76 -8.17 11.65
N GLY A 273 -9.52 -7.09 11.86
CA GLY A 273 -10.61 -7.04 12.85
C GLY A 273 -10.13 -6.83 14.29
N TYR A 274 -8.85 -6.51 14.49
CA TYR A 274 -8.27 -6.10 15.76
C TYR A 274 -8.16 -4.58 15.76
N TYR A 275 -8.65 -3.95 16.82
CA TYR A 275 -8.52 -2.52 17.05
C TYR A 275 -7.43 -2.27 18.08
N PHE A 276 -6.57 -1.30 17.79
CA PHE A 276 -5.40 -0.99 18.59
C PHE A 276 -5.50 0.46 19.13
N ASN A 277 -5.12 0.68 20.39
CA ASN A 277 -4.94 2.02 20.93
C ASN A 277 -3.61 2.64 20.44
N LYS A 278 -3.32 3.88 20.85
CA LYS A 278 -2.11 4.61 20.41
C LYS A 278 -0.80 3.94 20.84
N GLU A 279 -0.80 3.16 21.91
CA GLU A 279 0.32 2.35 22.40
C GLU A 279 0.52 1.07 21.56
N GLY A 280 -0.47 0.66 20.77
CA GLY A 280 -0.44 -0.60 20.02
C GLY A 280 -1.05 -1.78 20.77
N GLU A 281 -1.73 -1.56 21.89
CA GLU A 281 -2.43 -2.62 22.60
C GLU A 281 -3.77 -2.93 21.93
N VAL A 282 -4.12 -4.21 21.83
CA VAL A 282 -5.41 -4.64 21.30
C VAL A 282 -6.52 -4.32 22.30
N VAL A 283 -7.37 -3.36 21.96
CA VAL A 283 -8.48 -2.92 22.83
C VAL A 283 -9.82 -3.58 22.52
N GLN A 284 -9.95 -4.11 21.30
CA GLN A 284 -11.13 -4.85 20.83
C GLN A 284 -10.73 -5.83 19.72
N LYS A 285 -11.35 -7.01 19.73
CA LYS A 285 -11.20 -8.03 18.69
C LYS A 285 -12.58 -8.45 18.19
N LEU A 286 -12.79 -8.38 16.88
CA LEU A 286 -14.00 -8.88 16.25
C LEU A 286 -13.94 -10.41 16.09
N SER A 287 -15.10 -11.05 16.23
CA SER A 287 -15.28 -12.46 15.88
C SER A 287 -15.41 -12.59 14.36
N THR A 288 -14.29 -12.79 13.68
CA THR A 288 -14.22 -12.90 12.21
C THR A 288 -13.86 -14.31 11.75
N ILE A 289 -14.15 -14.60 10.48
CA ILE A 289 -13.64 -15.76 9.74
C ILE A 289 -12.54 -15.27 8.78
N GLY A 290 -11.37 -15.88 8.87
CA GLY A 290 -10.19 -15.53 8.09
C GLY A 290 -8.91 -15.55 8.92
N LEU A 291 -7.94 -14.76 8.49
CA LEU A 291 -6.62 -14.61 9.09
C LEU A 291 -6.72 -13.91 10.45
N LYS A 292 -6.05 -14.46 11.46
CA LYS A 292 -5.92 -13.86 12.79
C LYS A 292 -4.54 -13.23 12.94
N LEU A 293 -4.41 -12.32 13.90
CA LEU A 293 -3.14 -11.67 14.20
C LEU A 293 -2.04 -12.68 14.58
N ASP A 294 -2.40 -13.74 15.32
CA ASP A 294 -1.46 -14.81 15.70
C ASP A 294 -1.03 -15.67 14.51
N ASP A 295 -1.81 -15.75 13.43
CA ASP A 295 -1.46 -16.55 12.25
C ASP A 295 -0.29 -15.91 11.48
N LEU A 296 -0.02 -14.62 11.69
CA LEU A 296 1.09 -13.89 11.03
C LEU A 296 2.45 -14.53 11.31
N GLN A 297 2.65 -15.15 12.47
CA GLN A 297 3.91 -15.82 12.82
C GLN A 297 4.26 -16.98 11.88
N HIS A 298 3.26 -17.59 11.23
CA HIS A 298 3.44 -18.70 10.31
C HIS A 298 3.79 -18.23 8.89
N ALA A 299 3.44 -17.00 8.53
CA ALA A 299 3.79 -16.44 7.24
C ALA A 299 5.31 -16.27 7.14
N LYS A 300 5.88 -16.55 5.97
CA LYS A 300 7.30 -16.28 5.69
C LYS A 300 7.56 -14.78 5.64
N VAL A 301 6.66 -14.03 5.01
CA VAL A 301 6.74 -12.58 4.86
C VAL A 301 5.37 -11.93 5.09
N VAL A 302 5.34 -10.93 5.96
CA VAL A 302 4.19 -10.07 6.22
C VAL A 302 4.50 -8.67 5.71
N ILE A 303 3.65 -8.19 4.79
CA ILE A 303 3.77 -6.89 4.13
C ILE A 303 2.57 -6.03 4.52
N ALA A 304 2.82 -4.94 5.24
CA ALA A 304 1.83 -3.91 5.51
C ALA A 304 1.98 -2.78 4.49
N ALA A 305 0.88 -2.38 3.85
CA ALA A 305 0.88 -1.26 2.93
C ALA A 305 -0.20 -0.23 3.28
N ALA A 306 0.26 0.96 3.68
CA ALA A 306 -0.59 2.10 4.00
C ALA A 306 0.21 3.38 3.85
N GLY A 307 -0.42 4.43 3.33
CA GLY A 307 0.17 5.76 3.16
C GLY A 307 -0.88 6.84 3.40
N GLY A 308 -0.43 8.08 3.47
CA GLY A 308 -1.21 9.25 3.81
C GLY A 308 -0.81 9.81 5.17
N ALA A 309 -0.63 11.13 5.26
CA ALA A 309 -0.41 11.81 6.53
C ALA A 309 -1.50 11.47 7.56
N SER A 310 -2.75 11.34 7.10
CA SER A 310 -3.92 10.95 7.91
C SER A 310 -3.78 9.60 8.59
N LYS A 311 -2.95 8.70 8.04
CA LYS A 311 -2.75 7.33 8.55
C LYS A 311 -1.55 7.16 9.47
N GLY A 312 -0.70 8.17 9.65
CA GLY A 312 0.53 8.06 10.44
C GLY A 312 0.30 7.48 11.84
N ARG A 313 -0.72 7.97 12.56
CA ARG A 313 -1.07 7.44 13.91
C ARG A 313 -1.52 5.98 13.89
N ALA A 314 -2.34 5.59 12.92
CA ALA A 314 -2.83 4.23 12.81
C ALA A 314 -1.70 3.25 12.45
N ILE A 315 -0.81 3.65 11.54
CA ILE A 315 0.37 2.86 11.17
C ILE A 315 1.30 2.72 12.39
N ARG A 316 1.57 3.80 13.13
CA ARG A 316 2.41 3.76 14.35
C ARG A 316 1.87 2.79 15.39
N SER A 317 0.58 2.89 15.70
CA SER A 317 -0.11 2.01 16.63
C SER A 317 0.01 0.54 16.20
N TYR A 318 -0.24 0.24 14.92
CA TYR A 318 -0.08 -1.12 14.41
C TYR A 318 1.37 -1.61 14.48
N LEU A 319 2.36 -0.78 14.16
CA LEU A 319 3.77 -1.14 14.23
C LEU A 319 4.22 -1.46 15.67
N ASN A 320 3.68 -0.76 16.66
CA ASN A 320 3.96 -1.04 18.08
C ASN A 320 3.29 -2.34 18.56
N GLY A 321 2.11 -2.65 18.03
CA GLY A 321 1.25 -3.73 18.51
C GLY A 321 1.33 -5.05 17.75
N SER A 322 1.86 -5.04 16.52
CA SER A 322 1.85 -6.23 15.67
C SER A 322 2.86 -7.26 16.17
N PRO A 323 2.48 -8.55 16.29
CA PRO A 323 3.41 -9.60 16.68
C PRO A 323 4.46 -9.88 15.60
N LYS A 324 4.15 -9.55 14.34
CA LYS A 324 5.08 -9.70 13.22
C LYS A 324 4.75 -8.72 12.10
N LEU A 325 5.78 -8.05 11.60
CA LEU A 325 5.77 -7.32 10.35
C LEU A 325 7.18 -7.34 9.76
N ASP A 326 7.33 -7.80 8.51
CA ASP A 326 8.64 -7.87 7.87
C ASP A 326 8.89 -6.65 6.99
N ILE A 327 7.86 -6.21 6.24
CA ILE A 327 7.98 -5.15 5.25
C ILE A 327 6.87 -4.10 5.44
N LEU A 328 7.26 -2.84 5.60
CA LEU A 328 6.34 -1.71 5.53
C LEU A 328 6.48 -1.00 4.18
N VAL A 329 5.38 -0.89 3.43
CA VAL A 329 5.30 -0.05 2.22
C VAL A 329 4.43 1.17 2.53
N THR A 330 5.02 2.36 2.51
CA THR A 330 4.36 3.60 2.90
C THR A 330 4.78 4.78 2.02
N ASP A 331 4.26 5.97 2.28
CA ASP A 331 4.70 7.19 1.60
C ASP A 331 5.44 8.15 2.53
N GLU A 332 6.08 9.14 1.95
CA GLU A 332 6.87 10.15 2.64
C GLU A 332 6.06 10.87 3.73
N ALA A 333 4.80 11.22 3.46
CA ALA A 333 3.97 11.95 4.40
C ALA A 333 3.62 11.11 5.64
N ALA A 334 3.26 9.84 5.43
CA ALA A 334 3.05 8.90 6.53
C ALA A 334 4.35 8.61 7.29
N ALA A 335 5.47 8.40 6.59
CA ALA A 335 6.78 8.16 7.20
C ALA A 335 7.23 9.33 8.10
N ARG A 336 7.03 10.58 7.67
CA ARG A 336 7.29 11.75 8.51
C ARG A 336 6.45 11.72 9.78
N ALA A 337 5.14 11.47 9.67
CA ALA A 337 4.26 11.36 10.82
C ALA A 337 4.61 10.19 11.77
N LEU A 338 5.23 9.12 11.26
CA LEU A 338 5.73 8.00 12.07
C LEU A 338 6.99 8.36 12.88
N LEU A 339 7.80 9.27 12.36
CA LEU A 339 9.09 9.67 12.93
C LEU A 339 8.99 10.94 13.79
N GLU A 340 7.94 11.74 13.62
CA GLU A 340 7.62 12.83 14.55
C GLU A 340 7.52 12.29 15.99
N GLN A 341 8.29 12.90 16.89
CA GLN A 341 8.27 12.55 18.31
C GLN A 341 6.86 12.77 18.86
N ALA A 342 6.31 11.75 19.52
CA ALA A 342 5.02 11.82 20.17
C ALA A 342 5.07 12.70 21.42
#